data_AF-A0A7M5WQJ1-F1
#
_entry.id   AF-A0A7M5WQJ1-F1
#
_cell.length_a   1.000
_cell.length_b   1.000
_cell.length_c   1.000
_cell.angle_alpha   90.00
_cell.angle_beta   90.00
_cell.angle_gamma   90.00
#
_symmetry.space_group_name_H-M   'P 1'
#
loop_
_entity.id
_entity.type
_entity.pdbx_description
1 polymer ?
#
loop_
_entity_poly.entity_id
_entity_poly.type
_entity_poly.pdbx_seq_one_letter_code
_entity_poly.pdbx_strand_id
1 'polypeptide(L)'
;MSCRHEFPKLFLNMRHGERLGYAVYLLDHLLEENKDKCLLTHVIYDIACVLKLHLKKKNTFWKYKDFKFGIPVFHSYGHRGGCQVKNSIRRLDTFGLMDGELMERLWSYLRSFSKITKEMTPAHRTDLLSDALMHFGSKKMSGIGKYLVFLHHKATETLESCEMEIKLICSKLDVKITDDVLDSWKVEEDNAVNNRDKSSQIAEIPDWKQTYYQKLRSFHKESSLALMSEKVSDAALHQRKAKRMESTLKSLEKKHKIPERWTNSTEEFKLQQLKFLKEKSKETASTLYSRCSERLMLLVLKKRYADGSAIATRLSKQINKVCSEIKNLLVSYNSINSELSPAFKAISYIEVLNVKSPIYDDTSLISNVICPSVPCTIVKSLIQYHIRKQRAIEEVALVEQEMKETREYWENQLQKLVDYLEVQASEGIAFLLKGKINFVECFLNDLIKCFSSVTTKIVPTDVQNSQISFDNDDSFNHEESGTKDNFDDVEQFTDSTISGTDSEPGSDSELDFDLYM
;
A
#
# COMPACT_ATOMS: atom_id res chain seq x y z
N MET A 1 14.12 0.41 -11.49
CA MET A 1 13.34 1.66 -11.63
C MET A 1 12.69 1.65 -12.99
N SER A 2 11.39 1.89 -13.04
CA SER A 2 10.59 1.92 -14.26
C SER A 2 9.78 3.22 -14.31
N CYS A 3 9.39 3.66 -15.50
CA CYS A 3 8.44 4.77 -15.63
C CYS A 3 7.00 4.28 -15.45
N ARG A 4 6.03 5.20 -15.42
CA ARG A 4 4.61 4.86 -15.27
C ARG A 4 4.02 4.00 -16.40
N HIS A 5 4.63 4.02 -17.57
CA HIS A 5 4.29 3.14 -18.70
C HIS A 5 4.88 1.73 -18.55
N GLU A 6 5.36 1.38 -17.35
CA GLU A 6 6.05 0.12 -17.02
C GLU A 6 7.35 -0.13 -17.79
N PHE A 7 7.87 0.87 -18.50
CA PHE A 7 9.14 0.72 -19.22
C PHE A 7 10.31 0.74 -18.22
N PRO A 8 11.15 -0.30 -18.16
CA PRO A 8 12.34 -0.31 -17.30
C PRO A 8 13.33 0.77 -17.73
N LYS A 9 13.72 1.66 -16.82
CA LYS A 9 14.67 2.75 -17.10
C LYS A 9 16.07 2.43 -16.58
N LEU A 10 16.16 1.97 -15.34
CA LEU A 10 17.43 1.62 -14.70
C LEU A 10 17.29 0.34 -13.89
N PHE A 11 18.29 -0.52 -13.98
CA PHE A 11 18.38 -1.76 -13.21
C PHE A 11 19.77 -1.85 -12.58
N LEU A 12 19.84 -2.23 -11.30
CA LEU A 12 21.09 -2.20 -10.53
C LEU A 12 21.29 -3.50 -9.77
N ASN A 13 22.50 -4.05 -9.85
CA ASN A 13 22.91 -5.19 -9.06
C ASN A 13 23.20 -4.78 -7.61
N MET A 14 22.45 -5.33 -6.67
CA MET A 14 22.69 -5.15 -5.23
C MET A 14 23.79 -6.08 -4.76
N ARG A 15 24.77 -5.55 -4.01
CA ARG A 15 25.91 -6.31 -3.46
C ARG A 15 25.82 -6.55 -1.96
N HIS A 16 25.09 -5.71 -1.23
CA HIS A 16 25.11 -5.70 0.24
C HIS A 16 23.72 -5.78 0.88
N GLY A 17 22.82 -6.58 0.28
CA GLY A 17 21.40 -6.63 0.65
C GLY A 17 20.65 -5.33 0.35
N GLU A 18 19.40 -5.23 0.78
CA GLU A 18 18.59 -4.02 0.59
C GLU A 18 19.14 -2.84 1.41
N ARG A 19 19.41 -1.73 0.73
CA ARG A 19 19.92 -0.49 1.35
C ARG A 19 19.31 0.73 0.68
N LEU A 20 18.97 1.74 1.47
CA LEU A 20 18.48 3.03 0.95
C LEU A 20 19.47 3.71 0.01
N GLY A 21 20.77 3.44 0.13
CA GLY A 21 21.80 3.99 -0.74
C GLY A 21 21.59 3.65 -2.22
N TYR A 22 21.01 2.48 -2.54
CA TYR A 22 20.68 2.12 -3.92
C TYR A 22 19.56 2.99 -4.49
N ALA A 23 18.51 3.24 -3.70
CA ALA A 23 17.44 4.15 -4.10
C ALA A 23 17.98 5.58 -4.30
N VAL A 24 18.83 6.08 -3.40
CA VAL A 24 19.45 7.41 -3.53
C VAL A 24 20.31 7.49 -4.80
N TYR A 25 21.11 6.46 -5.09
CA TYR A 25 21.92 6.41 -6.32
C TYR A 25 21.06 6.49 -7.58
N LEU A 26 19.95 5.74 -7.63
CA LEU A 26 19.03 5.79 -8.77
C LEU A 26 18.38 7.17 -8.93
N LEU A 27 18.05 7.85 -7.83
CA LEU A 27 17.51 9.21 -7.86
C LEU A 27 18.55 10.24 -8.33
N ASP A 28 19.79 10.13 -7.87
CA ASP A 28 20.89 11.00 -8.33
C ASP A 28 21.15 10.80 -9.83
N HIS A 29 21.13 9.55 -10.31
CA HIS A 29 21.25 9.25 -11.73
C HIS A 29 20.09 9.83 -12.55
N LEU A 30 18.85 9.70 -12.06
CA LEU A 30 17.68 10.27 -12.72
C LEU A 30 17.75 11.80 -12.81
N LEU A 31 18.21 12.46 -11.73
CA LEU A 31 18.44 13.90 -11.74
C LEU A 31 19.50 14.29 -12.77
N GLU A 32 20.63 13.59 -12.80
CA GLU A 32 21.74 13.84 -13.72
C GLU A 32 21.30 13.75 -15.19
N GLU A 33 20.57 12.69 -15.56
CA GLU A 33 20.08 12.48 -16.93
C GLU A 33 19.03 13.52 -17.38
N ASN A 34 18.45 14.27 -16.44
CA ASN A 34 17.37 15.21 -16.72
C ASN A 34 17.65 16.61 -16.18
N LYS A 35 18.92 16.97 -15.93
CA LYS A 35 19.32 18.28 -15.40
C LYS A 35 18.79 19.48 -16.20
N ASP A 36 18.75 19.34 -17.51
CA ASP A 36 18.32 20.41 -18.42
C ASP A 36 16.81 20.42 -18.67
N LYS A 37 16.06 19.52 -18.01
CA LYS A 37 14.62 19.38 -18.20
C LYS A 37 13.89 19.81 -16.94
N CYS A 38 12.88 20.66 -17.11
CA CYS A 38 11.96 21.02 -16.03
C CYS A 38 10.89 19.92 -15.88
N LEU A 39 11.23 18.80 -15.23
CA LEU A 39 10.31 17.67 -15.04
C LEU A 39 9.69 17.68 -13.65
N LEU A 40 8.36 17.70 -13.59
CA LEU A 40 7.64 17.31 -12.39
C LEU A 40 7.82 15.81 -12.18
N THR A 41 8.47 15.41 -11.09
CA THR A 41 8.88 14.01 -10.87
C THR A 41 8.17 13.39 -9.68
N HIS A 42 7.49 12.27 -9.92
CA HIS A 42 6.83 11.46 -8.90
C HIS A 42 7.60 10.17 -8.67
N VAL A 43 8.00 9.93 -7.43
CA VAL A 43 8.73 8.73 -7.01
C VAL A 43 7.82 7.89 -6.13
N ILE A 44 7.52 6.68 -6.60
CA ILE A 44 6.75 5.69 -5.86
C ILE A 44 7.73 4.66 -5.27
N TYR A 45 7.64 4.42 -3.97
CA TYR A 45 8.47 3.44 -3.28
C TYR A 45 7.79 2.94 -2.00
N ASP A 46 7.86 1.65 -1.72
CA ASP A 46 7.18 0.99 -0.59
C ASP A 46 7.51 1.63 0.76
N ILE A 47 8.75 2.11 0.89
CA ILE A 47 9.27 2.81 2.06
C ILE A 47 9.63 4.26 1.76
N ALA A 48 8.90 4.92 0.85
CA ALA A 48 9.09 6.33 0.49
C ALA A 48 9.13 7.26 1.71
N CYS A 49 8.33 6.97 2.75
CA CYS A 49 8.35 7.71 4.01
C CYS A 49 9.73 7.64 4.71
N VAL A 50 10.35 6.47 4.74
CA VAL A 50 11.68 6.23 5.33
C VAL A 50 12.76 6.91 4.47
N LEU A 51 12.66 6.78 3.15
CA LEU A 51 13.58 7.43 2.22
C LEU A 51 13.56 8.96 2.38
N LYS A 52 12.38 9.56 2.47
CA LYS A 52 12.21 11.00 2.69
C LYS A 52 12.86 11.46 4.01
N LEU A 53 12.68 10.70 5.09
CA LEU A 53 13.33 10.98 6.37
C LEU A 53 14.85 10.84 6.29
N HIS A 54 15.35 9.81 5.59
CA HIS A 54 16.78 9.61 5.37
C HIS A 54 17.42 10.79 4.63
N LEU A 55 16.82 11.24 3.52
CA LEU A 55 17.29 12.37 2.72
C LEU A 55 17.32 13.68 3.53
N LYS A 56 16.31 13.90 4.38
CA LYS A 56 16.29 15.04 5.30
C LYS A 56 17.40 14.96 6.34
N LYS A 57 17.59 13.79 6.97
CA LYS A 57 18.64 13.56 7.97
C LYS A 57 20.05 13.74 7.38
N LYS A 58 20.23 13.43 6.10
CA LYS A 58 21.49 13.65 5.37
C LYS A 58 21.67 15.07 4.83
N ASN A 59 20.70 15.95 5.03
CA ASN A 59 20.67 17.31 4.48
C ASN A 59 20.83 17.36 2.95
N THR A 60 20.33 16.34 2.24
CA THR A 60 20.35 16.23 0.77
C THR A 60 18.98 16.37 0.14
N PHE A 61 17.92 16.51 0.94
CA PHE A 61 16.54 16.61 0.45
C PHE A 61 16.32 17.79 -0.52
N TRP A 62 17.11 18.87 -0.38
CA TRP A 62 17.03 20.05 -1.27
C TRP A 62 17.28 19.71 -2.75
N LYS A 63 18.04 18.64 -3.04
CA LYS A 63 18.26 18.15 -4.41
C LYS A 63 16.98 17.64 -5.07
N TYR A 64 16.05 17.14 -4.27
CA TYR A 64 14.81 16.50 -4.70
C TYR A 64 13.59 17.31 -4.24
N LYS A 65 13.73 18.63 -4.05
CA LYS A 65 12.66 19.50 -3.56
C LYS A 65 11.43 19.49 -4.48
N ASP A 66 11.67 19.31 -5.78
CA ASP A 66 10.64 19.28 -6.81
C ASP A 66 10.08 17.85 -7.02
N PHE A 67 10.55 16.87 -6.24
CA PHE A 67 10.07 15.49 -6.31
C PHE A 67 8.94 15.26 -5.31
N LYS A 68 7.89 14.61 -5.79
CA LYS A 68 6.82 14.08 -4.93
C LYS A 68 7.06 12.61 -4.65
N PHE A 69 7.02 12.24 -3.37
CA PHE A 69 7.25 10.88 -2.92
C PHE A 69 5.94 10.25 -2.43
N GLY A 70 5.63 9.06 -2.90
CA GLY A 70 4.42 8.33 -2.54
C GLY A 70 4.66 6.84 -2.30
N ILE A 71 3.75 6.23 -1.56
CA ILE A 71 3.73 4.79 -1.26
C ILE A 71 2.61 4.15 -2.09
N PRO A 72 2.88 3.00 -2.76
CA PRO A 72 1.86 2.24 -3.48
C PRO A 72 0.61 1.98 -2.64
N VAL A 73 -0.53 1.84 -3.30
CA VAL A 73 -1.83 1.71 -2.63
C VAL A 73 -1.83 0.51 -1.70
N PHE A 74 -1.37 -0.65 -2.16
CA PHE A 74 -1.34 -1.86 -1.34
C PHE A 74 -0.34 -1.75 -0.18
N HIS A 75 0.89 -1.36 -0.50
CA HIS A 75 1.95 -1.26 0.50
C HIS A 75 1.63 -0.25 1.59
N SER A 76 0.83 0.79 1.28
CA SER A 76 0.42 1.78 2.27
C SER A 76 -0.29 1.17 3.48
N TYR A 77 -1.09 0.11 3.32
CA TYR A 77 -1.77 -0.56 4.44
C TYR A 77 -0.83 -1.20 5.47
N GLY A 78 0.41 -1.51 5.07
CA GLY A 78 1.46 -1.99 5.98
C GLY A 78 2.07 -0.89 6.85
N HIS A 79 1.76 0.39 6.60
CA HIS A 79 2.25 1.53 7.38
C HIS A 79 1.25 1.96 8.45
N ARG A 80 1.71 2.76 9.42
CA ARG A 80 0.85 3.39 10.43
C ARG A 80 -0.16 4.34 9.77
N GLY A 81 -1.33 4.54 10.40
CA GLY A 81 -2.40 5.38 9.87
C GLY A 81 -1.95 6.80 9.46
N GLY A 82 -1.09 7.45 10.25
CA GLY A 82 -0.55 8.77 9.88
C GLY A 82 0.33 8.78 8.63
N CYS A 83 1.07 7.70 8.40
CA CYS A 83 1.84 7.52 7.19
C CYS A 83 0.94 7.27 5.97
N GLN A 84 -0.14 6.49 6.13
CA GLN A 84 -1.12 6.21 5.07
C GLN A 84 -1.77 7.49 4.57
N VAL A 85 -2.31 8.30 5.49
CA VAL A 85 -3.00 9.55 5.17
C VAL A 85 -2.08 10.53 4.43
N LYS A 86 -0.80 10.56 4.83
CA LYS A 86 0.20 11.51 4.34
C LYS A 86 0.91 11.10 3.05
N ASN A 87 1.17 9.80 2.86
CA ASN A 87 2.06 9.33 1.79
C ASN A 87 1.40 8.32 0.83
N SER A 88 0.15 7.89 1.05
CA SER A 88 -0.54 7.05 0.07
C SER A 88 -0.72 7.83 -1.24
N ILE A 89 -0.29 7.26 -2.36
CA ILE A 89 -0.47 7.88 -3.69
C ILE A 89 -1.95 8.14 -4.01
N ARG A 90 -2.86 7.42 -3.37
CA ARG A 90 -4.31 7.62 -3.52
C ARG A 90 -4.81 8.93 -2.92
N ARG A 91 -4.06 9.50 -1.96
CA ARG A 91 -4.41 10.77 -1.30
C ARG A 91 -3.51 11.93 -1.72
N LEU A 92 -2.33 11.63 -2.26
CA LEU A 92 -1.41 12.64 -2.79
C LEU A 92 -1.90 13.21 -4.10
N ASP A 93 -1.82 14.54 -4.22
CA ASP A 93 -2.12 15.31 -5.42
C ASP A 93 -1.22 14.88 -6.60
N THR A 94 -1.68 15.05 -7.84
CA THR A 94 -0.91 14.83 -9.09
C THR A 94 -0.41 13.40 -9.40
N PHE A 95 -0.76 12.39 -8.61
CA PHE A 95 -0.44 10.97 -8.89
C PHE A 95 -1.51 10.25 -9.73
N GLY A 96 -2.69 10.86 -9.92
CA GLY A 96 -3.81 10.22 -10.61
C GLY A 96 -4.32 8.96 -9.91
N LEU A 97 -4.69 7.94 -10.70
CA LEU A 97 -5.25 6.66 -10.24
C LEU A 97 -4.23 5.50 -10.24
N MET A 98 -2.94 5.82 -10.27
CA MET A 98 -1.88 4.82 -10.24
C MET A 98 -1.95 3.95 -8.98
N ASP A 99 -1.69 2.65 -9.12
CA ASP A 99 -1.69 1.68 -8.01
C ASP A 99 -0.30 1.52 -7.36
N GLY A 100 0.77 1.79 -8.11
CA GLY A 100 2.16 1.68 -7.66
C GLY A 100 2.76 0.27 -7.78
N GLU A 101 2.07 -0.68 -8.42
CA GLU A 101 2.46 -2.11 -8.50
C GLU A 101 3.23 -2.47 -9.79
N LEU A 102 3.79 -1.47 -10.49
CA LEU A 102 4.45 -1.63 -11.79
C LEU A 102 5.67 -2.56 -11.71
N MET A 103 6.32 -2.45 -10.57
CA MET A 103 7.61 -3.00 -10.27
C MET A 103 7.39 -4.51 -9.97
N GLU A 104 6.30 -4.86 -9.30
CA GLU A 104 5.77 -6.21 -9.03
C GLU A 104 5.42 -6.97 -10.31
N ARG A 105 4.82 -6.30 -11.29
CA ARG A 105 4.58 -6.88 -12.62
C ARG A 105 5.90 -7.23 -13.30
N LEU A 106 6.89 -6.34 -13.23
CA LEU A 106 8.22 -6.62 -13.78
C LEU A 106 8.92 -7.78 -13.06
N TRP A 107 8.88 -7.84 -11.73
CA TRP A 107 9.46 -8.98 -10.99
C TRP A 107 8.74 -10.28 -11.27
N SER A 108 7.43 -10.25 -11.52
CA SER A 108 6.68 -11.44 -11.96
C SER A 108 7.20 -11.95 -13.31
N TYR A 109 7.41 -11.06 -14.29
CA TYR A 109 8.02 -11.42 -15.57
C TYR A 109 9.44 -11.97 -15.41
N LEU A 110 10.28 -11.32 -14.60
CA LEU A 110 11.67 -11.74 -14.39
C LEU A 110 11.80 -13.04 -13.59
N ARG A 111 10.73 -13.47 -12.89
CA ARG A 111 10.78 -14.66 -12.03
C ARG A 111 11.20 -15.92 -12.78
N SER A 112 10.76 -16.10 -14.02
CA SER A 112 11.10 -17.26 -14.86
C SER A 112 12.61 -17.38 -15.12
N PHE A 113 13.33 -16.25 -15.16
CA PHE A 113 14.77 -16.20 -15.38
C PHE A 113 15.59 -16.56 -14.14
N SER A 114 14.98 -16.64 -12.95
CA SER A 114 15.70 -16.86 -11.69
C SER A 114 16.47 -18.18 -11.65
N LYS A 115 15.86 -19.26 -12.17
CA LYS A 115 16.50 -20.58 -12.23
C LYS A 115 17.62 -20.62 -13.27
N ILE A 116 17.38 -20.00 -14.43
CA ILE A 116 18.31 -19.96 -15.57
C ILE A 116 19.57 -19.16 -15.21
N THR A 117 19.40 -18.04 -14.49
CA THR A 117 20.49 -17.13 -14.12
C THR A 117 21.27 -17.55 -12.87
N LYS A 118 20.92 -18.68 -12.24
CA LYS A 118 21.52 -19.12 -10.97
C LYS A 118 22.99 -19.52 -11.15
N GLU A 119 23.26 -20.33 -12.17
CA GLU A 119 24.61 -20.89 -12.46
C GLU A 119 25.37 -20.09 -13.53
N MET A 120 24.79 -18.97 -14.00
CA MET A 120 25.43 -18.09 -14.98
C MET A 120 26.55 -17.26 -14.35
N THR A 121 27.61 -17.00 -15.13
CA THR A 121 28.62 -16.01 -14.75
C THR A 121 27.96 -14.63 -14.60
N PRO A 122 28.51 -13.72 -13.77
CA PRO A 122 27.93 -12.39 -13.59
C PRO A 122 27.75 -11.59 -14.89
N ALA A 123 28.65 -11.78 -15.86
CA ALA A 123 28.57 -11.14 -17.18
C ALA A 123 27.36 -11.67 -17.98
N HIS A 124 27.30 -12.99 -18.21
CA HIS A 124 26.21 -13.61 -18.97
C HIS A 124 24.83 -13.39 -18.31
N ARG A 125 24.79 -13.37 -16.97
CA ARG A 125 23.57 -13.01 -16.23
C ARG A 125 23.13 -11.58 -16.52
N THR A 126 24.08 -10.65 -16.60
CA THR A 126 23.77 -9.24 -16.90
C THR A 126 23.25 -9.09 -18.32
N ASP A 127 23.86 -9.77 -19.28
CA ASP A 127 23.41 -9.75 -20.68
C ASP A 127 22.01 -10.33 -20.82
N LEU A 128 21.77 -11.54 -20.29
CA LEU A 128 20.44 -12.19 -20.35
C LEU A 128 19.34 -11.35 -19.70
N LEU A 129 19.62 -10.77 -18.52
CA LEU A 129 18.64 -9.92 -17.85
C LEU A 129 18.43 -8.61 -18.60
N SER A 130 19.46 -8.07 -19.25
CA SER A 130 19.34 -6.86 -20.09
C SER A 130 18.43 -7.14 -21.28
N ASP A 131 18.63 -8.27 -21.97
CA ASP A 131 17.78 -8.69 -23.09
C ASP A 131 16.33 -8.90 -22.64
N ALA A 132 16.12 -9.58 -21.50
CA ALA A 132 14.79 -9.76 -20.93
C ALA A 132 14.10 -8.42 -20.62
N LEU A 133 14.83 -7.46 -20.03
CA LEU A 133 14.32 -6.13 -19.74
C LEU A 133 13.99 -5.34 -21.01
N MET A 134 14.85 -5.40 -22.04
CA MET A 134 14.61 -4.77 -23.34
C MET A 134 13.39 -5.38 -24.03
N HIS A 135 13.25 -6.70 -24.00
CA HIS A 135 12.07 -7.39 -24.53
C HIS A 135 10.79 -6.97 -23.81
N PHE A 136 10.81 -6.94 -22.46
CA PHE A 136 9.68 -6.47 -21.67
C PHE A 136 9.31 -5.03 -22.02
N GLY A 137 10.29 -4.13 -22.09
CA GLY A 137 10.09 -2.74 -22.49
C GLY A 137 9.51 -2.61 -23.90
N SER A 138 10.01 -3.39 -24.86
CA SER A 138 9.50 -3.42 -26.23
C SER A 138 8.04 -3.88 -26.29
N LYS A 139 7.67 -4.90 -25.51
CA LYS A 139 6.28 -5.39 -25.41
C LYS A 139 5.36 -4.33 -24.80
N LYS A 140 5.84 -3.58 -23.81
CA LYS A 140 5.06 -2.46 -23.23
C LYS A 140 4.90 -1.31 -24.22
N MET A 141 5.96 -0.99 -24.98
CA MET A 141 5.91 0.04 -26.00
C MET A 141 4.94 -0.30 -27.13
N SER A 142 4.96 -1.54 -27.64
CA SER A 142 4.04 -1.94 -28.72
C SER A 142 2.56 -1.87 -28.31
N GLY A 143 2.27 -2.06 -27.02
CA GLY A 143 0.92 -1.96 -26.46
C GLY A 143 0.51 -0.58 -25.95
N ILE A 144 1.36 0.46 -26.07
CA ILE A 144 1.16 1.74 -25.37
C ILE A 144 -0.15 2.43 -25.76
N GLY A 145 -0.53 2.40 -27.04
CA GLY A 145 -1.76 3.04 -27.52
C GLY A 145 -3.01 2.46 -26.86
N LYS A 146 -3.14 1.13 -26.88
CA LYS A 146 -4.25 0.41 -26.22
C LYS A 146 -4.25 0.61 -24.71
N TYR A 147 -3.05 0.63 -24.10
CA TYR A 147 -2.90 0.83 -22.66
C TYR A 147 -3.40 2.21 -22.22
N LEU A 148 -3.03 3.28 -22.93
CA LEU A 148 -3.49 4.64 -22.60
C LEU A 148 -5.02 4.76 -22.78
N VAL A 149 -5.60 4.19 -23.83
CA VAL A 149 -7.06 4.18 -24.03
C VAL A 149 -7.77 3.44 -22.89
N PHE A 150 -7.23 2.31 -22.46
CA PHE A 150 -7.74 1.57 -21.30
C PHE A 150 -7.69 2.39 -20.01
N LEU A 151 -6.57 3.09 -19.75
CA LEU A 151 -6.45 3.95 -18.58
C LEU A 151 -7.46 5.09 -18.60
N HIS A 152 -7.66 5.73 -19.76
CA HIS A 152 -8.64 6.81 -19.93
C HIS A 152 -10.07 6.33 -19.63
N HIS A 153 -10.47 5.20 -20.21
CA HIS A 153 -11.79 4.62 -19.98
C HIS A 153 -12.03 4.33 -18.50
N LYS A 154 -11.06 3.64 -17.87
CA LYS A 154 -11.14 3.28 -16.45
C LYS A 154 -11.18 4.51 -15.54
N ALA A 155 -10.46 5.58 -15.89
CA ALA A 155 -10.48 6.83 -15.16
C ALA A 155 -11.84 7.53 -15.28
N THR A 156 -12.42 7.55 -16.48
CA THR A 156 -13.75 8.11 -16.75
C THR A 156 -14.85 7.35 -16.02
N GLU A 157 -14.87 6.02 -16.08
CA GLU A 157 -15.82 5.18 -15.32
C GLU A 157 -15.69 5.40 -13.81
N THR A 158 -14.44 5.50 -13.32
CA THR A 158 -14.19 5.77 -11.89
C THR A 158 -14.73 7.14 -11.48
N LEU A 159 -14.58 8.15 -12.34
CA LEU A 159 -15.10 9.49 -12.11
C LEU A 159 -16.64 9.46 -12.02
N GLU A 160 -17.31 8.91 -13.03
CA GLU A 160 -18.77 8.79 -13.08
C GLU A 160 -19.32 8.05 -11.87
N SER A 161 -18.72 6.90 -11.52
CA SER A 161 -19.10 6.11 -10.35
C SER A 161 -18.95 6.91 -9.05
N CYS A 162 -17.84 7.62 -8.85
CA CYS A 162 -17.64 8.42 -7.64
C CYS A 162 -18.65 9.58 -7.55
N GLU A 163 -18.96 10.24 -8.67
CA GLU A 163 -19.97 11.30 -8.69
C GLU A 163 -21.38 10.79 -8.39
N MET A 164 -21.74 9.63 -8.91
CA MET A 164 -23.02 8.97 -8.60
C MET A 164 -23.12 8.63 -7.11
N GLU A 165 -22.07 8.03 -6.52
CA GLU A 165 -22.06 7.67 -5.10
C GLU A 165 -22.13 8.91 -4.20
N ILE A 166 -21.38 9.97 -4.50
CA ILE A 166 -21.46 11.23 -3.75
C ILE A 166 -22.88 11.81 -3.83
N LYS A 167 -23.49 11.86 -5.02
CA LYS A 167 -24.87 12.35 -5.20
C LYS A 167 -25.87 11.50 -4.41
N LEU A 168 -25.72 10.17 -4.43
CA LEU A 168 -26.59 9.23 -3.72
C LEU A 168 -26.49 9.36 -2.19
N ILE A 169 -25.29 9.54 -1.67
CA ILE A 169 -25.09 9.74 -0.23
C ILE A 169 -25.64 11.11 0.19
N CYS A 170 -25.33 12.16 -0.57
CA CYS A 170 -25.80 13.51 -0.28
C CYS A 170 -27.32 13.65 -0.35
N SER A 171 -28.02 12.93 -1.25
CA SER A 171 -29.49 12.99 -1.34
C SER A 171 -30.21 12.42 -0.12
N LYS A 172 -29.53 11.59 0.67
CA LYS A 172 -30.05 11.00 1.92
C LYS A 172 -29.77 11.87 3.15
N LEU A 173 -29.07 12.99 2.99
CA LEU A 173 -28.68 13.88 4.07
C LEU A 173 -29.44 15.20 3.97
N ASP A 174 -29.88 15.72 5.11
CA ASP A 174 -30.59 17.01 5.21
C ASP A 174 -29.60 18.21 5.23
N VAL A 175 -28.35 17.97 4.85
CA VAL A 175 -27.26 18.96 4.87
C VAL A 175 -26.72 19.11 3.45
N LYS A 176 -26.62 20.36 2.99
CA LYS A 176 -26.00 20.66 1.69
C LYS A 176 -24.49 20.46 1.78
N ILE A 177 -23.99 19.41 1.14
CA ILE A 177 -22.57 19.08 1.05
C ILE A 177 -22.05 19.52 -0.32
N THR A 178 -21.07 20.40 -0.34
CA THR A 178 -20.38 20.87 -1.56
C THR A 178 -18.94 20.33 -1.60
N ASP A 179 -18.30 20.38 -2.77
CA ASP A 179 -16.89 19.99 -2.92
C ASP A 179 -15.97 20.77 -1.96
N ASP A 180 -16.25 22.07 -1.71
CA ASP A 180 -15.50 22.89 -0.75
C ASP A 180 -15.61 22.35 0.69
N VAL A 181 -16.80 21.88 1.08
CA VAL A 181 -17.02 21.27 2.40
C VAL A 181 -16.20 19.98 2.49
N LEU A 182 -16.21 19.15 1.45
CA LEU A 182 -15.44 17.90 1.41
C LEU A 182 -13.93 18.16 1.46
N ASP A 183 -13.45 19.22 0.80
CA ASP A 183 -12.05 19.65 0.88
C ASP A 183 -11.69 20.14 2.28
N SER A 184 -12.58 20.88 2.96
CA SER A 184 -12.38 21.27 4.36
C SER A 184 -12.28 20.06 5.28
N TRP A 185 -13.17 19.08 5.12
CA TRP A 185 -13.19 17.85 5.90
C TRP A 185 -11.93 17.00 5.67
N LYS A 186 -11.43 16.95 4.44
CA LYS A 186 -10.16 16.31 4.10
C LYS A 186 -8.98 16.96 4.84
N VAL A 187 -8.91 18.29 4.86
CA VAL A 187 -7.85 19.03 5.57
C VAL A 187 -7.94 18.82 7.07
N GLU A 188 -9.14 18.79 7.64
CA GLU A 188 -9.36 18.53 9.05
C GLU A 188 -8.97 17.10 9.44
N GLU A 189 -9.29 16.09 8.61
CA GLU A 189 -8.84 14.71 8.78
C GLU A 189 -7.29 14.64 8.77
N ASP A 190 -6.65 15.27 7.80
CA ASP A 190 -5.20 15.31 7.69
C ASP A 190 -4.55 15.97 8.92
N ASN A 191 -5.13 17.07 9.42
CA ASN A 191 -4.65 17.78 10.60
C ASN A 191 -4.82 16.96 11.88
N ALA A 192 -5.97 16.32 12.07
CA ALA A 192 -6.23 15.46 13.23
C ALA A 192 -5.21 14.31 13.31
N VAL A 193 -4.91 13.71 12.18
CA VAL A 193 -3.94 12.62 12.06
C VAL A 193 -2.51 13.11 12.31
N ASN A 194 -2.11 14.25 11.73
CA ASN A 194 -0.77 14.83 11.91
C ASN A 194 -0.53 15.35 13.33
N ASN A 195 -1.55 15.94 13.99
CA ASN A 195 -1.44 16.39 15.38
C ASN A 195 -1.28 15.22 16.35
N ARG A 196 -1.77 14.02 16.00
CA ARG A 196 -1.50 12.79 16.74
C ARG A 196 -0.05 12.34 16.59
N ASP A 197 0.48 12.34 15.36
CA ASP A 197 1.90 12.00 15.12
C ASP A 197 2.82 13.01 15.80
N LYS A 198 2.46 14.31 15.80
CA LYS A 198 3.16 15.33 16.58
C LYS A 198 2.98 15.15 18.08
N SER A 199 1.83 14.80 18.63
CA SER A 199 1.73 14.48 20.07
C SER A 199 2.46 13.17 20.42
N SER A 200 2.65 12.29 19.45
CA SER A 200 3.51 11.10 19.55
C SER A 200 5.01 11.43 19.39
N GLN A 201 5.37 12.54 18.72
CA GLN A 201 6.75 13.03 18.51
C GLN A 201 7.16 14.17 19.46
N ILE A 202 6.21 14.89 20.06
CA ILE A 202 6.30 15.81 21.20
C ILE A 202 6.17 14.99 22.51
N ALA A 203 6.36 13.68 22.43
CA ALA A 203 6.61 12.81 23.58
C ALA A 203 8.04 13.01 24.13
N GLU A 204 8.50 14.25 24.21
CA GLU A 204 9.50 14.74 25.16
C GLU A 204 8.75 15.80 25.98
N ILE A 205 7.83 15.41 26.84
CA ILE A 205 8.12 14.94 28.20
C ILE A 205 7.27 13.70 28.47
N PRO A 206 7.87 12.51 28.72
CA PRO A 206 7.13 11.41 29.33
C PRO A 206 6.51 11.93 30.62
N ASP A 207 5.17 11.87 30.74
CA ASP A 207 4.53 12.02 32.05
C ASP A 207 5.19 10.96 32.94
N TRP A 208 6.07 11.40 33.83
CA TRP A 208 6.86 10.49 34.66
C TRP A 208 5.91 9.59 35.47
N LYS A 209 4.66 10.04 35.69
CA LYS A 209 3.55 9.27 36.25
C LYS A 209 3.13 8.08 35.37
N GLN A 210 2.99 8.26 34.06
CA GLN A 210 2.67 7.18 33.12
C GLN A 210 3.83 6.18 33.00
N THR A 211 5.07 6.68 32.97
CA THR A 211 6.28 5.83 32.98
C THR A 211 6.37 5.04 34.27
N TYR A 212 6.14 5.68 35.42
CA TYR A 212 6.13 5.04 36.73
C TYR A 212 5.03 3.97 36.81
N TYR A 213 3.80 4.28 36.38
CA TYR A 213 2.69 3.33 36.31
C TYR A 213 3.01 2.09 35.45
N GLN A 214 3.56 2.28 34.24
CA GLN A 214 3.95 1.17 33.37
C GLN A 214 4.99 0.26 34.04
N LYS A 215 6.02 0.84 34.67
CA LYS A 215 7.05 0.09 35.39
C LYS A 215 6.47 -0.64 36.61
N LEU A 216 5.54 -0.01 37.32
CA LEU A 216 4.86 -0.59 38.48
C LEU A 216 3.99 -1.79 38.05
N ARG A 217 3.23 -1.66 36.98
CA ARG A 217 2.44 -2.76 36.40
C ARG A 217 3.32 -3.92 35.95
N SER A 218 4.44 -3.64 35.27
CA SER A 218 5.40 -4.68 34.88
C SER A 218 5.99 -5.37 36.12
N PHE A 219 6.33 -4.62 37.17
CA PHE A 219 6.81 -5.19 38.43
C PHE A 219 5.78 -6.15 39.04
N HIS A 220 4.51 -5.75 39.14
CA HIS A 220 3.45 -6.61 39.67
C HIS A 220 3.23 -7.86 38.82
N LYS A 221 3.26 -7.72 37.48
CA LYS A 221 3.14 -8.85 36.55
C LYS A 221 4.28 -9.85 36.75
N GLU A 222 5.52 -9.38 36.71
CA GLU A 222 6.70 -10.25 36.87
C GLU A 222 6.75 -10.88 38.26
N SER A 223 6.33 -10.16 39.32
CA SER A 223 6.24 -10.71 40.67
C SER A 223 5.17 -11.80 40.79
N SER A 224 4.01 -11.59 40.15
CA SER A 224 2.96 -12.61 40.10
C SER A 224 3.42 -13.85 39.32
N LEU A 225 4.07 -13.67 38.17
CA LEU A 225 4.59 -14.78 37.38
C LEU A 225 5.69 -15.56 38.11
N ALA A 226 6.55 -14.89 38.88
CA ALA A 226 7.53 -15.55 39.72
C ALA A 226 6.90 -16.42 40.80
N LEU A 227 5.74 -16.01 41.35
CA LEU A 227 4.99 -16.78 42.35
C LEU A 227 4.19 -17.94 41.75
N MET A 228 3.69 -17.77 40.52
CA MET A 228 2.84 -18.76 39.85
C MET A 228 3.61 -19.75 38.98
N SER A 229 4.92 -19.58 38.80
CA SER A 229 5.72 -20.46 37.95
C SER A 229 6.09 -21.75 38.69
N GLU A 230 5.69 -22.88 38.11
CA GLU A 230 6.04 -24.22 38.62
C GLU A 230 7.51 -24.59 38.37
N LYS A 231 8.15 -23.95 37.38
CA LYS A 231 9.55 -24.22 37.02
C LYS A 231 10.48 -23.26 37.75
N VAL A 232 11.41 -23.80 38.54
CA VAL A 232 12.40 -23.03 39.33
C VAL A 232 13.23 -22.08 38.47
N SER A 233 13.60 -22.48 37.25
CA SER A 233 14.35 -21.64 36.30
C SER A 233 13.56 -20.40 35.86
N ASP A 234 12.27 -20.59 35.55
CA ASP A 234 11.40 -19.52 35.07
C ASP A 234 11.01 -18.57 36.21
N ALA A 235 10.75 -19.12 37.40
CA ALA A 235 10.57 -18.35 38.64
C ALA A 235 11.79 -17.46 38.93
N ALA A 236 13.00 -18.00 38.83
CA ALA A 236 14.25 -17.25 39.04
C ALA A 236 14.44 -16.15 37.98
N LEU A 237 14.06 -16.40 36.73
CA LEU A 237 14.11 -15.40 35.66
C LEU A 237 13.16 -14.22 35.94
N HIS A 238 11.90 -14.50 36.28
CA HIS A 238 10.90 -13.49 36.61
C HIS A 238 11.28 -12.71 37.87
N GLN A 239 11.85 -13.37 38.88
CA GLN A 239 12.36 -12.70 40.09
C GLN A 239 13.52 -11.74 39.79
N ARG A 240 14.46 -12.12 38.91
CA ARG A 240 15.53 -11.22 38.44
C ARG A 240 14.96 -10.00 37.71
N LYS A 241 13.94 -10.18 36.87
CA LYS A 241 13.26 -9.08 36.17
C LYS A 241 12.54 -8.15 37.15
N ALA A 242 11.80 -8.70 38.12
CA ALA A 242 11.13 -7.94 39.18
C ALA A 242 12.13 -7.11 40.00
N LYS A 243 13.27 -7.69 40.41
CA LYS A 243 14.32 -6.98 41.16
C LYS A 243 14.94 -5.80 40.39
N ARG A 244 15.12 -5.95 39.06
CA ARG A 244 15.59 -4.84 38.19
C ARG A 244 14.55 -3.73 38.08
N MET A 245 13.27 -4.08 38.02
CA MET A 245 12.20 -3.08 38.00
C MET A 245 12.08 -2.38 39.35
N GLU A 246 12.28 -3.10 40.45
CA GLU A 246 12.24 -2.55 41.81
C GLU A 246 13.33 -1.47 42.03
N SER A 247 14.56 -1.70 41.58
CA SER A 247 15.63 -0.70 41.67
C SER A 247 15.31 0.56 40.83
N THR A 248 14.68 0.38 39.68
CA THR A 248 14.23 1.47 38.81
C THR A 248 13.09 2.26 39.46
N LEU A 249 12.12 1.58 40.08
CA LEU A 249 10.99 2.21 40.79
C LEU A 249 11.49 3.02 41.98
N LYS A 250 12.41 2.48 42.79
CA LYS A 250 13.02 3.20 43.93
C LYS A 250 13.75 4.48 43.49
N SER A 251 14.42 4.44 42.33
CA SER A 251 15.07 5.62 41.74
C SER A 251 14.05 6.68 41.34
N LEU A 252 12.94 6.28 40.70
CA LEU A 252 11.85 7.18 40.32
C LEU A 252 11.11 7.77 41.54
N GLU A 253 10.85 6.94 42.55
CA GLU A 253 10.22 7.33 43.82
C GLU A 253 11.05 8.41 44.53
N LYS A 254 12.37 8.21 44.62
CA LYS A 254 13.30 9.20 45.17
C LYS A 254 13.37 10.47 44.34
N LYS A 255 13.45 10.35 43.01
CA LYS A 255 13.56 11.49 42.09
C LYS A 255 12.32 12.39 42.12
N HIS A 256 11.14 11.80 42.21
CA HIS A 256 9.86 12.50 42.13
C HIS A 256 9.18 12.71 43.50
N LYS A 257 9.88 12.39 44.60
CA LYS A 257 9.41 12.55 45.98
C LYS A 257 8.06 11.86 46.24
N ILE A 258 7.93 10.62 45.78
CA ILE A 258 6.74 9.80 46.01
C ILE A 258 6.85 9.22 47.44
N PRO A 259 5.97 9.60 48.39
CA PRO A 259 6.08 9.18 49.79
C PRO A 259 5.76 7.69 49.97
N GLU A 260 4.76 7.17 49.27
CA GLU A 260 4.36 5.77 49.28
C GLU A 260 4.12 5.26 47.86
N ARG A 261 4.54 4.02 47.60
CA ARG A 261 4.34 3.37 46.30
C ARG A 261 2.85 3.29 45.97
N TRP A 262 2.49 3.68 44.76
CA TRP A 262 1.11 3.62 44.32
C TRP A 262 0.55 2.20 44.38
N THR A 263 -0.70 2.09 44.80
CA THR A 263 -1.45 0.83 44.84
C THR A 263 -2.72 0.96 44.01
N ASN A 264 -3.43 -0.14 43.80
CA ASN A 264 -4.70 -0.15 43.05
C ASN A 264 -5.77 0.80 43.66
N SER A 265 -5.60 1.24 44.90
CA SER A 265 -6.49 2.16 45.60
C SER A 265 -6.14 3.63 45.41
N THR A 266 -4.89 3.94 45.05
CA THR A 266 -4.37 5.30 44.89
C THR A 266 -5.04 6.02 43.71
N GLU A 267 -5.42 7.29 43.88
CA GLU A 267 -6.10 8.06 42.84
C GLU A 267 -5.23 8.23 41.59
N GLU A 268 -3.94 8.53 41.76
CA GLU A 268 -2.99 8.64 40.66
C GLU A 268 -2.81 7.32 39.91
N PHE A 269 -2.87 6.18 40.61
CA PHE A 269 -2.81 4.86 39.96
C PHE A 269 -4.02 4.64 39.07
N LYS A 270 -5.23 4.88 39.59
CA LYS A 270 -6.48 4.73 38.83
C LYS A 270 -6.53 5.66 37.61
N LEU A 271 -6.08 6.90 37.78
CA LEU A 271 -6.04 7.89 36.69
C LEU A 271 -5.08 7.47 35.57
N GLN A 272 -3.87 7.02 35.93
CA GLN A 272 -2.89 6.56 34.94
C GLN A 272 -3.27 5.19 34.35
N GLN A 273 -3.92 4.32 35.12
CA GLN A 273 -4.51 3.07 34.62
C GLN A 273 -5.56 3.34 33.55
N LEU A 274 -6.51 4.26 33.80
CA LEU A 274 -7.52 4.66 32.82
C LEU A 274 -6.89 5.26 31.56
N LYS A 275 -5.90 6.15 31.69
CA LYS A 275 -5.16 6.71 30.54
C LYS A 275 -4.47 5.62 29.73
N PHE A 276 -3.70 4.76 30.39
CA PHE A 276 -3.00 3.64 29.77
C PHE A 276 -3.95 2.68 29.04
N LEU A 277 -5.07 2.29 29.67
CA LEU A 277 -6.04 1.39 29.07
C LEU A 277 -6.71 2.03 27.84
N LYS A 278 -7.05 3.33 27.89
CA LYS A 278 -7.59 4.08 26.74
C LYS A 278 -6.61 4.11 25.58
N GLU A 279 -5.34 4.40 25.83
CA GLU A 279 -4.29 4.40 24.80
C GLU A 279 -4.11 3.02 24.18
N LYS A 280 -4.05 1.98 25.02
CA LYS A 280 -3.87 0.60 24.57
C LYS A 280 -5.09 0.07 23.81
N SER A 281 -6.31 0.44 24.21
CA SER A 281 -7.55 0.13 23.48
C SER A 281 -7.48 0.70 22.06
N LYS A 282 -7.12 1.98 21.93
CA LYS A 282 -6.96 2.66 20.63
C LYS A 282 -5.89 2.03 19.75
N GLU A 283 -4.74 1.67 20.31
CA GLU A 283 -3.66 0.99 19.57
C GLU A 283 -4.10 -0.40 19.07
N THR A 284 -4.80 -1.15 19.93
CA THR A 284 -5.31 -2.49 19.60
C THR A 284 -6.37 -2.41 18.50
N ALA A 285 -7.32 -1.47 18.60
CA ALA A 285 -8.29 -1.21 17.54
C ALA A 285 -7.62 -0.82 16.22
N SER A 286 -6.53 -0.03 16.25
CA SER A 286 -5.84 0.40 15.02
C SER A 286 -5.19 -0.78 14.32
N THR A 287 -4.68 -1.71 15.11
CA THR A 287 -4.06 -2.95 14.61
C THR A 287 -5.14 -3.88 14.07
N LEU A 288 -6.29 -4.00 14.75
CA LEU A 288 -7.46 -4.73 14.26
C LEU A 288 -7.92 -4.21 12.89
N TYR A 289 -8.09 -2.89 12.75
CA TYR A 289 -8.48 -2.27 11.49
C TYR A 289 -7.52 -2.62 10.34
N SER A 290 -6.20 -2.52 10.59
CA SER A 290 -5.17 -2.85 9.61
C SER A 290 -5.27 -4.31 9.16
N ARG A 291 -5.42 -5.26 10.11
CA ARG A 291 -5.55 -6.69 9.79
C ARG A 291 -6.86 -7.04 9.10
N CYS A 292 -7.97 -6.42 9.48
CA CYS A 292 -9.26 -6.58 8.80
C CYS A 292 -9.21 -6.05 7.36
N SER A 293 -8.53 -4.93 7.14
CA SER A 293 -8.32 -4.36 5.79
C SER A 293 -7.43 -5.27 4.94
N GLU A 294 -6.35 -5.81 5.51
CA GLU A 294 -5.49 -6.81 4.83
C GLU A 294 -6.30 -8.05 4.44
N ARG A 295 -7.11 -8.60 5.35
CA ARG A 295 -7.99 -9.74 5.06
C ARG A 295 -8.94 -9.44 3.90
N LEU A 296 -9.59 -8.28 3.92
CA LEU A 296 -10.51 -7.88 2.84
C LEU A 296 -9.80 -7.87 1.49
N MET A 297 -8.60 -7.31 1.43
CA MET A 297 -7.82 -7.29 0.21
C MET A 297 -7.40 -8.69 -0.26
N LEU A 298 -6.96 -9.55 0.65
CA LEU A 298 -6.58 -10.92 0.32
C LEU A 298 -7.76 -11.72 -0.25
N LEU A 299 -8.99 -11.48 0.25
CA LEU A 299 -10.21 -12.08 -0.30
C LEU A 299 -10.50 -11.60 -1.72
N VAL A 300 -10.39 -10.29 -1.97
CA VAL A 300 -10.55 -9.71 -3.32
C VAL A 300 -9.51 -10.27 -4.28
N LEU A 301 -8.26 -10.42 -3.83
CA LEU A 301 -7.20 -11.04 -4.62
C LEU A 301 -7.50 -12.51 -4.90
N LYS A 302 -7.93 -13.29 -3.91
CA LYS A 302 -8.24 -14.72 -4.08
C LYS A 302 -9.31 -14.93 -5.15
N LYS A 303 -10.35 -14.10 -5.18
CA LYS A 303 -11.44 -14.19 -6.18
C LYS A 303 -10.95 -14.10 -7.64
N ARG A 304 -9.76 -13.55 -7.89
CA ARG A 304 -9.18 -13.43 -9.24
C ARG A 304 -8.48 -14.70 -9.73
N TYR A 305 -8.33 -15.71 -8.87
CA TYR A 305 -7.65 -16.96 -9.19
C TYR A 305 -8.63 -18.12 -9.05
N ALA A 306 -8.54 -19.08 -9.96
CA ALA A 306 -9.33 -20.32 -9.86
C ALA A 306 -9.01 -21.02 -8.52
N ASP A 307 -10.08 -21.48 -7.86
CA ASP A 307 -9.94 -22.26 -6.63
C ASP A 307 -9.15 -23.54 -6.90
N GLY A 308 -8.24 -23.88 -5.97
CA GLY A 308 -7.30 -24.99 -6.13
C GLY A 308 -5.97 -24.64 -6.81
N SER A 309 -5.85 -23.46 -7.44
CA SER A 309 -4.54 -23.00 -7.95
C SER A 309 -3.53 -22.81 -6.81
N ALA A 310 -2.24 -23.06 -7.07
CA ALA A 310 -1.19 -22.89 -6.05
C ALA A 310 -1.15 -21.48 -5.44
N ILE A 311 -1.56 -20.46 -6.21
CA ILE A 311 -1.69 -19.08 -5.76
C ILE A 311 -2.91 -18.94 -4.83
N ALA A 312 -4.08 -19.45 -5.22
CA ALA A 312 -5.28 -19.44 -4.37
C ALA A 312 -5.06 -20.21 -3.05
N THR A 313 -4.34 -21.33 -3.07
CA THR A 313 -3.96 -22.08 -1.87
C THR A 313 -3.05 -21.26 -0.95
N ARG A 314 -2.07 -20.54 -1.51
CA ARG A 314 -1.18 -19.67 -0.74
C ARG A 314 -1.91 -18.48 -0.14
N LEU A 315 -2.78 -17.83 -0.90
CA LEU A 315 -3.64 -16.74 -0.43
C LEU A 315 -4.57 -17.23 0.68
N SER A 316 -5.14 -18.43 0.55
CA SER A 316 -5.97 -19.04 1.60
C SER A 316 -5.18 -19.26 2.91
N LYS A 317 -3.93 -19.72 2.84
CA LYS A 317 -3.05 -19.81 4.02
C LYS A 317 -2.78 -18.46 4.66
N GLN A 318 -2.55 -17.41 3.87
CA GLN A 318 -2.37 -16.05 4.38
C GLN A 318 -3.64 -15.51 5.02
N ILE A 319 -4.80 -15.69 4.38
CA ILE A 319 -6.11 -15.32 4.93
C ILE A 319 -6.33 -16.00 6.28
N ASN A 320 -6.05 -17.30 6.39
CA ASN A 320 -6.20 -18.04 7.64
C ASN A 320 -5.28 -17.49 8.75
N LYS A 321 -4.03 -17.17 8.41
CA LYS A 321 -3.10 -16.53 9.35
C LYS A 321 -3.65 -15.18 9.85
N VAL A 322 -4.09 -14.31 8.94
CA VAL A 322 -4.64 -13.00 9.29
C VAL A 322 -5.92 -13.15 10.12
N CYS A 323 -6.81 -14.09 9.80
CA CYS A 323 -7.99 -14.40 10.59
C CYS A 323 -7.63 -14.80 12.03
N SER A 324 -6.61 -15.64 12.22
CA SER A 324 -6.13 -16.04 13.55
C SER A 324 -5.54 -14.85 14.33
N GLU A 325 -4.79 -13.97 13.66
CA GLU A 325 -4.28 -12.74 14.28
C GLU A 325 -5.42 -11.80 14.69
N ILE A 326 -6.45 -11.62 13.86
CA ILE A 326 -7.65 -10.83 14.18
C ILE A 326 -8.34 -11.41 15.42
N LYS A 327 -8.55 -12.73 15.48
CA LYS A 327 -9.18 -13.41 16.64
C LYS A 327 -8.40 -13.13 17.93
N ASN A 328 -7.07 -13.24 17.90
CA ASN A 328 -6.23 -12.98 19.07
C ASN A 328 -6.28 -11.50 19.50
N LEU A 329 -6.24 -10.58 18.54
CA LEU A 329 -6.36 -9.15 18.80
C LEU A 329 -7.74 -8.78 19.35
N LEU A 330 -8.81 -9.43 18.89
CA LEU A 330 -10.18 -9.20 19.37
C LEU A 330 -10.33 -9.62 20.83
N VAL A 331 -9.74 -10.76 21.23
CA VAL A 331 -9.71 -11.17 22.65
C VAL A 331 -9.04 -10.10 23.50
N SER A 332 -7.88 -9.60 23.06
CA SER A 332 -7.18 -8.52 23.76
C SER A 332 -8.02 -7.24 23.81
N TYR A 333 -8.68 -6.87 22.72
CA TYR A 333 -9.52 -5.66 22.65
C TYR A 333 -10.72 -5.74 23.59
N ASN A 334 -11.45 -6.84 23.59
CA ASN A 334 -12.60 -7.05 24.47
C ASN A 334 -12.19 -7.07 25.95
N SER A 335 -11.05 -7.69 26.28
CA SER A 335 -10.50 -7.67 27.64
C SER A 335 -10.18 -6.25 28.11
N ILE A 336 -9.49 -5.45 27.28
CA ILE A 336 -9.11 -4.07 27.63
C ILE A 336 -10.35 -3.19 27.82
N ASN A 337 -11.36 -3.32 26.96
CA ASN A 337 -12.54 -2.47 27.02
C ASN A 337 -13.52 -2.87 28.14
N SER A 338 -13.55 -4.16 28.49
CA SER A 338 -14.23 -4.63 29.71
C SER A 338 -13.60 -4.05 30.99
N GLU A 339 -12.26 -3.95 31.03
CA GLU A 339 -11.56 -3.26 32.14
C GLU A 339 -11.80 -1.74 32.16
N LEU A 340 -12.04 -1.11 31.00
CA LEU A 340 -12.29 0.33 30.88
C LEU A 340 -13.69 0.74 31.34
N SER A 341 -14.69 -0.07 31.00
CA SER A 341 -16.09 0.19 31.33
C SER A 341 -16.82 -1.11 31.61
N PRO A 342 -17.36 -1.30 32.82
CA PRO A 342 -18.19 -2.46 33.15
C PRO A 342 -19.45 -2.60 32.29
N ALA A 343 -19.88 -1.51 31.65
CA ALA A 343 -21.02 -1.49 30.72
C ALA A 343 -20.64 -1.86 29.28
N PHE A 344 -19.37 -2.16 29.00
CA PHE A 344 -18.91 -2.51 27.66
C PHE A 344 -19.46 -3.88 27.23
N LYS A 345 -20.14 -3.90 26.09
CA LYS A 345 -20.57 -5.14 25.45
C LYS A 345 -19.45 -5.66 24.55
N ALA A 346 -19.03 -6.91 24.80
CA ALA A 346 -18.01 -7.56 23.99
C ALA A 346 -18.42 -7.61 22.52
N ILE A 347 -17.48 -7.27 21.66
CA ILE A 347 -17.68 -7.21 20.21
C ILE A 347 -17.45 -8.60 19.63
N SER A 348 -18.33 -9.00 18.72
CA SER A 348 -18.23 -10.26 17.99
C SER A 348 -17.20 -10.21 16.85
N TYR A 349 -16.75 -11.38 16.42
CA TYR A 349 -15.83 -11.49 15.28
C TYR A 349 -16.42 -10.88 14.00
N ILE A 350 -17.72 -11.09 13.74
CA ILE A 350 -18.40 -10.59 12.55
C ILE A 350 -18.44 -9.05 12.55
N GLU A 351 -18.73 -8.44 13.69
CA GLU A 351 -18.75 -6.98 13.82
C GLU A 351 -17.37 -6.34 13.60
N VAL A 352 -16.29 -7.00 14.03
CA VAL A 352 -14.90 -6.56 13.80
C VAL A 352 -14.49 -6.67 12.34
N LEU A 353 -14.99 -7.67 11.60
CA LEU A 353 -14.66 -7.82 10.18
C LEU A 353 -15.22 -6.69 9.31
N ASN A 354 -16.26 -5.99 9.77
CA ASN A 354 -16.79 -4.83 9.08
C ASN A 354 -15.84 -3.62 9.26
N VAL A 355 -15.00 -3.36 8.26
CA VAL A 355 -14.05 -2.24 8.23
C VAL A 355 -14.75 -0.86 8.30
N LYS A 356 -16.06 -0.80 7.98
CA LYS A 356 -16.91 0.40 8.10
C LYS A 356 -17.64 0.49 9.46
N SER A 357 -17.39 -0.43 10.39
CA SER A 357 -18.09 -0.49 11.68
C SER A 357 -17.76 0.72 12.58
N PRO A 358 -18.73 1.23 13.36
CA PRO A 358 -18.51 2.30 14.33
C PRO A 358 -17.48 1.98 15.42
N ILE A 359 -17.14 0.71 15.60
CA ILE A 359 -16.05 0.26 16.48
C ILE A 359 -14.74 0.95 16.11
N TYR A 360 -14.56 1.19 14.81
CA TYR A 360 -13.37 1.85 14.30
C TYR A 360 -13.47 3.38 14.29
N ASP A 361 -14.62 3.95 14.67
CA ASP A 361 -14.83 5.40 14.70
C ASP A 361 -13.93 6.10 15.70
N ASP A 362 -13.50 5.42 16.77
CA ASP A 362 -12.58 5.99 17.76
C ASP A 362 -11.08 5.76 17.41
N THR A 363 -10.82 4.84 16.48
CA THR A 363 -9.48 4.62 15.89
C THR A 363 -9.13 5.63 14.82
N SER A 364 -10.13 6.14 14.13
CA SER A 364 -10.07 7.34 13.31
C SER A 364 -10.45 8.53 14.18
N LEU A 365 -9.47 9.28 14.67
CA LEU A 365 -9.66 10.47 15.53
C LEU A 365 -10.32 11.66 14.81
N ILE A 366 -11.33 11.41 13.99
CA ILE A 366 -12.14 12.36 13.23
C ILE A 366 -13.43 12.69 14.00
N SER A 367 -13.79 11.82 14.96
CA SER A 367 -15.16 11.50 15.36
C SER A 367 -15.92 12.53 16.20
N ASN A 368 -15.42 13.75 16.42
CA ASN A 368 -16.21 14.78 17.14
C ASN A 368 -15.99 16.23 16.67
N VAL A 369 -15.19 16.49 15.63
CA VAL A 369 -14.77 17.86 15.29
C VAL A 369 -15.26 18.32 13.92
N ILE A 370 -15.35 17.41 12.93
CA ILE A 370 -15.56 17.82 11.53
C ILE A 370 -17.00 18.26 11.24
N CYS A 371 -17.99 17.45 11.63
CA CYS A 371 -19.40 17.78 11.44
C CYS A 371 -20.28 17.00 12.43
N PRO A 372 -20.85 17.64 13.47
CA PRO A 372 -21.69 16.96 14.45
C PRO A 372 -23.01 16.41 13.87
N SER A 373 -23.47 16.95 12.73
CA SER A 373 -24.76 16.61 12.13
C SER A 373 -24.72 15.44 11.14
N VAL A 374 -23.53 14.95 10.76
CA VAL A 374 -23.37 13.84 9.81
C VAL A 374 -22.56 12.71 10.46
N PRO A 375 -23.04 11.45 10.42
CA PRO A 375 -22.28 10.31 10.94
C PRO A 375 -20.86 10.22 10.39
N CYS A 376 -19.89 9.93 11.25
CA CYS A 376 -18.46 9.88 10.92
C CYS A 376 -18.13 8.90 9.79
N THR A 377 -18.81 7.76 9.73
CA THR A 377 -18.68 6.76 8.66
C THR A 377 -19.07 7.31 7.29
N ILE A 378 -20.08 8.17 7.26
CA ILE A 378 -20.54 8.84 6.05
C ILE A 378 -19.55 9.93 5.64
N VAL A 379 -19.09 10.75 6.60
CA VAL A 379 -18.05 11.77 6.36
C VAL A 379 -16.80 11.15 5.73
N LYS A 380 -16.27 10.06 6.31
CA LYS A 380 -15.11 9.35 5.74
C LYS A 380 -15.36 8.80 4.36
N SER A 381 -16.53 8.19 4.15
CA SER A 381 -16.88 7.61 2.84
C SER A 381 -16.93 8.71 1.79
N LEU A 382 -17.55 9.85 2.10
CA LEU A 382 -17.59 11.02 1.24
C LEU A 382 -16.19 11.59 0.96
N ILE A 383 -15.33 11.72 1.98
CA ILE A 383 -13.92 12.12 1.77
C ILE A 383 -13.21 11.15 0.83
N GLN A 384 -13.39 9.83 1.00
CA GLN A 384 -12.75 8.82 0.15
C GLN A 384 -13.24 8.90 -1.30
N TYR A 385 -14.55 9.00 -1.53
CA TYR A 385 -15.11 9.17 -2.87
C TYR A 385 -14.66 10.50 -3.49
N HIS A 386 -14.60 11.59 -2.71
CA HIS A 386 -14.15 12.90 -3.15
C HIS A 386 -12.68 12.90 -3.58
N ILE A 387 -11.81 12.31 -2.75
CA ILE A 387 -10.39 12.14 -3.09
C ILE A 387 -10.26 11.31 -4.36
N ARG A 388 -11.02 10.22 -4.49
CA ARG A 388 -10.97 9.35 -5.66
C ARG A 388 -11.51 10.03 -6.92
N LYS A 389 -12.56 10.85 -6.81
CA LYS A 389 -13.07 11.74 -7.86
C LYS A 389 -11.96 12.70 -8.32
N GLN A 390 -11.30 13.39 -7.40
CA GLN A 390 -10.17 14.27 -7.72
C GLN A 390 -9.02 13.50 -8.42
N ARG A 391 -8.68 12.30 -7.93
CA ARG A 391 -7.66 11.44 -8.58
C ARG A 391 -8.06 11.04 -10.00
N ALA A 392 -9.34 10.73 -10.23
CA ALA A 392 -9.85 10.33 -11.53
C ALA A 392 -9.80 11.50 -12.54
N ILE A 393 -10.17 12.71 -12.12
CA ILE A 393 -10.05 13.92 -12.94
C ILE A 393 -8.59 14.15 -13.35
N GLU A 394 -7.66 14.03 -12.40
CA GLU A 394 -6.24 14.13 -12.70
C GLU A 394 -5.76 13.04 -13.66
N GLU A 395 -6.17 11.79 -13.46
CA GLU A 395 -5.76 10.68 -14.34
C GLU A 395 -6.25 10.89 -15.78
N VAL A 396 -7.50 11.35 -15.97
CA VAL A 396 -8.04 11.68 -17.31
C VAL A 396 -7.14 12.72 -17.98
N ALA A 397 -6.88 13.84 -17.31
CA ALA A 397 -6.04 14.91 -17.85
C ALA A 397 -4.61 14.45 -18.14
N LEU A 398 -4.02 13.65 -17.24
CA LEU A 398 -2.67 13.09 -17.43
C LEU A 398 -2.62 12.15 -18.63
N VAL A 399 -3.58 11.25 -18.78
CA VAL A 399 -3.60 10.27 -19.87
C VAL A 399 -3.85 10.95 -21.22
N GLU A 400 -4.72 11.96 -21.28
CA GLU A 400 -4.93 12.74 -22.50
C GLU A 400 -3.65 13.47 -22.92
N GLN A 401 -2.94 14.06 -21.97
CA GLN A 401 -1.64 14.68 -22.23
C GLN A 401 -0.61 13.64 -22.70
N GLU A 402 -0.58 12.44 -22.11
CA GLU A 402 0.31 11.35 -22.51
C GLU A 402 0.02 10.83 -23.91
N MET A 403 -1.26 10.73 -24.30
CA MET A 403 -1.65 10.37 -25.66
C MET A 403 -1.10 11.39 -26.66
N LYS A 404 -1.25 12.68 -26.35
CA LYS A 404 -0.72 13.77 -27.18
C LYS A 404 0.80 13.72 -27.28
N GLU A 405 1.50 13.68 -26.15
CA GLU A 405 2.96 13.64 -26.10
C GLU A 405 3.54 12.39 -26.76
N THR A 406 2.88 11.24 -26.62
CA THR A 406 3.30 9.99 -27.28
C THR A 406 3.19 10.14 -28.80
N ARG A 407 2.08 10.69 -29.29
CA ARG A 407 1.87 10.95 -30.72
C ARG A 407 2.93 11.93 -31.26
N GLU A 408 3.10 13.07 -30.60
CA GLU A 408 4.09 14.09 -30.98
C GLU A 408 5.51 13.55 -30.94
N TYR A 409 5.85 12.69 -29.96
CA TYR A 409 7.15 12.04 -29.91
C TYR A 409 7.41 11.21 -31.16
N TRP A 410 6.46 10.35 -31.56
CA TRP A 410 6.63 9.49 -32.73
C TRP A 410 6.58 10.25 -34.06
N GLU A 411 5.79 11.32 -34.17
CA GLU A 411 5.84 12.26 -35.29
C GLU A 411 7.23 12.89 -35.43
N ASN A 412 7.80 13.36 -34.32
CA ASN A 412 9.15 13.91 -34.32
C ASN A 412 10.23 12.86 -34.63
N GLN A 413 10.07 11.61 -34.19
CA GLN A 413 10.99 10.53 -34.57
C GLN A 413 10.90 10.22 -36.06
N LEU A 414 9.69 10.21 -36.62
CA LEU A 414 9.47 10.02 -38.05
C LEU A 414 10.17 11.11 -38.86
N GLN A 415 9.95 12.39 -38.50
CA GLN A 415 10.57 13.52 -39.19
C GLN A 415 12.10 13.41 -39.17
N LYS A 416 12.71 13.11 -38.01
CA LYS A 416 14.16 12.92 -37.90
C LYS A 416 14.69 11.81 -38.80
N LEU A 417 13.94 10.71 -38.94
CA LEU A 417 14.36 9.60 -39.81
C LEU A 417 14.27 9.97 -41.29
N VAL A 418 13.23 10.72 -41.68
CA VAL A 418 13.06 11.24 -43.04
C VAL A 418 14.16 12.24 -43.38
N ASP A 419 14.41 13.23 -42.52
CA ASP A 419 15.47 14.23 -42.71
C ASP A 419 16.84 13.55 -42.88
N TYR A 420 17.13 12.52 -42.08
CA TYR A 420 18.40 11.79 -42.17
C TYR A 420 18.53 10.96 -43.46
N LEU A 421 17.41 10.43 -43.99
CA LEU A 421 17.40 9.74 -45.27
C LEU A 421 17.72 10.68 -46.44
N GLU A 422 17.28 11.95 -46.36
CA GLU A 422 17.49 12.97 -47.40
C GLU A 422 18.93 13.50 -47.45
N VAL A 423 19.62 13.59 -46.31
CA VAL A 423 20.91 14.31 -46.21
C VAL A 423 22.11 13.54 -46.74
N GLN A 424 22.23 12.21 -46.51
CA GLN A 424 23.21 11.30 -47.14
C GLN A 424 23.25 9.95 -46.41
N ALA A 425 22.41 9.00 -46.82
CA ALA A 425 22.55 7.61 -46.39
C ALA A 425 23.26 6.79 -47.48
N SER A 426 24.28 6.00 -47.12
CA SER A 426 24.78 4.95 -48.00
C SER A 426 23.65 3.97 -48.35
N GLU A 427 23.72 3.30 -49.50
CA GLU A 427 22.61 2.48 -50.01
C GLU A 427 22.06 1.49 -48.96
N GLY A 428 22.93 0.78 -48.23
CA GLY A 428 22.53 -0.12 -47.16
C GLY A 428 21.87 0.57 -45.96
N ILE A 429 22.37 1.75 -45.56
CA ILE A 429 21.75 2.55 -44.48
C ILE A 429 20.39 3.08 -44.94
N ALA A 430 20.26 3.48 -46.21
CA ALA A 430 19.00 3.97 -46.77
C ALA A 430 17.91 2.91 -46.73
N PHE A 431 18.21 1.65 -47.05
CA PHE A 431 17.27 0.54 -46.90
C PHE A 431 16.83 0.33 -45.45
N LEU A 432 17.77 0.35 -44.49
CA LEU A 432 17.47 0.19 -43.07
C LEU A 432 16.61 1.35 -42.52
N LEU A 433 16.88 2.58 -42.96
CA LEU A 433 16.08 3.76 -42.61
C LEU A 433 14.67 3.68 -43.17
N LYS A 434 14.51 3.30 -44.44
CA LYS A 434 13.18 3.09 -45.06
C LYS A 434 12.35 2.05 -44.30
N GLY A 435 12.98 0.95 -43.88
CA GLY A 435 12.32 -0.05 -43.04
C GLY A 435 11.85 0.51 -41.69
N LYS A 436 12.69 1.32 -41.03
CA LYS A 436 12.33 2.00 -39.77
C LYS A 436 11.23 3.05 -39.96
N ILE A 437 11.30 3.85 -41.02
CA ILE A 437 10.28 4.84 -41.38
C ILE A 437 8.93 4.16 -41.53
N ASN A 438 8.85 3.11 -42.37
CA ASN A 438 7.61 2.35 -42.57
C ASN A 438 7.06 1.77 -41.26
N PHE A 439 7.94 1.26 -40.37
CA PHE A 439 7.51 0.79 -39.05
C PHE A 439 6.92 1.94 -38.22
N VAL A 440 7.59 3.09 -38.14
CA VAL A 440 7.11 4.24 -37.36
C VAL A 440 5.81 4.80 -37.93
N GLU A 441 5.66 4.86 -39.26
CA GLU A 441 4.42 5.28 -39.92
C GLU A 441 3.26 4.34 -39.58
N CYS A 442 3.46 3.03 -39.70
CA CYS A 442 2.45 2.04 -39.30
C CYS A 442 2.06 2.21 -37.83
N PHE A 443 3.06 2.32 -36.96
CA PHE A 443 2.84 2.47 -35.52
C PHE A 443 2.11 3.77 -35.18
N LEU A 444 2.46 4.88 -35.82
CA LEU A 444 1.81 6.17 -35.65
C LEU A 444 0.34 6.12 -36.11
N ASN A 445 0.07 5.47 -37.25
CA ASN A 445 -1.30 5.25 -37.72
C ASN A 445 -2.13 4.44 -36.73
N ASP A 446 -1.54 3.38 -36.14
CA ASP A 446 -2.19 2.60 -35.09
C ASP A 446 -2.48 3.44 -33.83
N LEU A 447 -1.54 4.30 -33.41
CA LEU A 447 -1.75 5.23 -32.30
C LEU A 447 -2.88 6.22 -32.59
N ILE A 448 -2.89 6.85 -33.76
CA ILE A 448 -3.94 7.79 -34.19
C ILE A 448 -5.30 7.10 -34.17
N LYS A 449 -5.39 5.89 -34.73
CA LYS A 449 -6.60 5.10 -34.72
C LYS A 449 -7.06 4.79 -33.29
N CYS A 450 -6.16 4.37 -32.41
CA CYS A 450 -6.48 4.11 -31.00
C CYS A 450 -7.02 5.36 -30.31
N PHE A 451 -6.32 6.49 -30.42
CA PHE A 451 -6.66 7.73 -29.71
C PHE A 451 -7.92 8.41 -30.26
N SER A 452 -8.24 8.20 -31.55
CA SER A 452 -9.46 8.75 -32.16
C SER A 452 -10.74 8.36 -31.40
N SER A 453 -10.78 7.15 -30.84
CA SER A 453 -11.90 6.60 -30.05
C SER A 453 -12.21 7.36 -28.76
N VAL A 454 -11.22 8.12 -28.26
CA VAL A 454 -11.33 8.94 -27.05
C VAL A 454 -11.78 10.36 -27.42
N THR A 455 -11.19 10.93 -28.48
CA THR A 455 -11.51 12.30 -28.95
C THR A 455 -12.91 12.45 -29.54
N THR A 456 -13.50 11.41 -30.13
CA THR A 456 -14.86 11.47 -30.71
C THR A 456 -15.98 11.50 -29.67
N LYS A 457 -15.70 11.17 -28.40
CA LYS A 457 -16.68 11.27 -27.30
C LYS A 457 -16.89 12.71 -26.77
N ILE A 458 -16.14 13.70 -27.28
CA ILE A 458 -16.27 15.13 -26.89
C ILE A 458 -17.38 15.86 -27.71
N VAL A 459 -18.01 15.19 -28.68
CA VAL A 459 -19.20 15.71 -29.39
C VAL A 459 -20.46 15.04 -28.82
N PRO A 460 -21.53 15.77 -28.46
CA PRO A 460 -22.73 15.17 -27.86
C PRO A 460 -23.40 14.20 -28.83
N THR A 461 -23.59 12.98 -28.34
CA THR A 461 -24.61 11.96 -28.69
C THR A 461 -25.19 11.98 -30.11
N ASP A 462 -24.91 10.91 -30.87
CA ASP A 462 -25.92 9.86 -31.05
C ASP A 462 -25.33 8.63 -31.79
N VAL A 463 -25.98 7.48 -31.55
CA VAL A 463 -25.94 6.22 -32.32
C VAL A 463 -25.02 5.08 -31.80
N GLN A 464 -25.70 4.21 -31.05
CA GLN A 464 -25.70 2.74 -31.04
C GLN A 464 -24.45 1.90 -30.67
N ASN A 465 -24.67 1.15 -29.58
CA ASN A 465 -24.03 -0.08 -29.13
C ASN A 465 -23.32 -0.90 -30.21
N SER A 466 -22.04 -1.18 -29.97
CA SER A 466 -21.44 -2.47 -30.30
C SER A 466 -20.63 -2.96 -29.10
N GLN A 467 -21.01 -4.13 -28.59
CA GLN A 467 -20.22 -4.87 -27.60
C GLN A 467 -18.90 -5.26 -28.25
N ILE A 468 -17.79 -4.69 -27.76
CA ILE A 468 -16.46 -5.21 -28.06
C ILE A 468 -16.09 -6.15 -26.92
N SER A 469 -16.11 -7.45 -27.21
CA SER A 469 -15.55 -8.49 -26.35
C SER A 469 -14.04 -8.28 -26.27
N PHE A 470 -13.54 -8.04 -25.06
CA PHE A 470 -12.12 -8.13 -24.76
C PHE A 470 -11.76 -9.59 -24.51
N ASP A 471 -11.26 -10.26 -25.54
CA ASP A 471 -10.57 -11.54 -25.35
C ASP A 471 -9.26 -11.27 -24.61
N ASN A 472 -9.22 -11.70 -23.35
CA ASN A 472 -8.00 -11.88 -22.58
C ASN A 472 -7.25 -13.07 -23.18
N ASP A 473 -6.43 -12.82 -24.19
CA ASP A 473 -5.50 -13.83 -24.69
C ASP A 473 -4.24 -13.85 -23.81
N ASP A 474 -4.41 -14.38 -22.60
CA ASP A 474 -3.35 -14.93 -21.75
C ASP A 474 -3.22 -16.42 -22.07
N SER A 475 -2.83 -16.77 -23.30
CA SER A 475 -2.45 -18.13 -23.68
C SER A 475 -0.93 -18.28 -23.64
N PHE A 476 -0.37 -18.43 -22.44
CA PHE A 476 0.87 -19.18 -22.29
C PHE A 476 0.51 -20.68 -22.34
N ASN A 477 0.44 -21.23 -23.55
CA ASN A 477 0.38 -22.67 -23.73
C ASN A 477 1.68 -23.31 -23.21
N HIS A 478 1.58 -23.98 -22.07
CA HIS A 478 2.54 -25.00 -21.68
C HIS A 478 2.23 -26.26 -22.50
N GLU A 479 3.05 -26.54 -23.53
CA GLU A 479 3.14 -27.89 -24.05
C GLU A 479 3.85 -28.76 -23.00
N GLU A 480 3.08 -29.62 -22.35
CA GLU A 480 3.56 -30.75 -21.57
C GLU A 480 4.23 -31.75 -22.51
N SER A 481 5.57 -31.69 -22.65
CA SER A 481 6.34 -32.86 -23.04
C SER A 481 6.76 -33.59 -21.77
N GLY A 482 6.04 -34.66 -21.45
CA GLY A 482 6.34 -35.53 -20.32
C GLY A 482 7.74 -36.13 -20.40
N THR A 483 8.53 -35.90 -19.36
CA THR A 483 9.54 -36.85 -18.90
C THR A 483 9.48 -36.85 -17.38
N LYS A 484 9.04 -37.99 -16.83
CA LYS A 484 9.14 -38.29 -15.41
C LYS A 484 10.62 -38.40 -15.09
N ASP A 485 11.12 -37.54 -14.22
CA ASP A 485 12.29 -37.86 -13.41
C ASP A 485 12.05 -37.37 -11.99
N ASN A 486 11.96 -38.35 -11.09
CA ASN A 486 12.02 -38.20 -9.64
C ASN A 486 13.31 -37.46 -9.28
N PHE A 487 13.25 -36.43 -8.44
CA PHE A 487 14.34 -36.16 -7.49
C PHE A 487 13.77 -35.39 -6.29
N ASP A 488 13.78 -36.10 -5.16
CA ASP A 488 13.67 -35.59 -3.80
C ASP A 488 14.85 -34.65 -3.48
N ASP A 489 14.73 -34.00 -2.32
CA ASP A 489 15.72 -33.19 -1.59
C ASP A 489 15.59 -31.66 -1.70
N VAL A 490 14.74 -31.11 -0.84
CA VAL A 490 15.08 -29.87 -0.13
C VAL A 490 14.87 -30.10 1.37
N GLU A 491 16.00 -30.09 2.07
CA GLU A 491 16.16 -30.26 3.50
C GLU A 491 15.19 -29.41 4.34
N GLN A 492 14.54 -30.10 5.25
CA GLN A 492 13.86 -29.54 6.41
C GLN A 492 14.89 -29.00 7.41
N PHE A 493 14.72 -27.76 7.85
CA PHE A 493 15.14 -27.37 9.20
C PHE A 493 13.91 -27.40 10.10
N THR A 494 13.80 -28.47 10.88
CA THR A 494 12.85 -28.67 11.98
C THR A 494 13.46 -28.16 13.29
N ASP A 495 12.60 -27.60 14.15
CA ASP A 495 12.56 -27.90 15.58
C ASP A 495 11.17 -27.43 16.07
N SER A 496 10.15 -28.29 16.08
CA SER A 496 9.82 -29.37 17.02
C SER A 496 8.66 -28.98 17.97
N THR A 497 7.53 -29.66 17.72
CA THR A 497 6.54 -30.22 18.66
C THR A 497 5.81 -29.33 19.67
N ILE A 498 4.48 -29.24 19.50
CA ILE A 498 3.47 -29.81 20.42
C ILE A 498 2.29 -30.33 19.57
N SER A 499 1.95 -31.59 19.79
CA SER A 499 0.82 -32.33 19.22
C SER A 499 -0.52 -31.92 19.84
N GLY A 500 -1.56 -31.80 19.02
CA GLY A 500 -2.94 -31.66 19.46
C GLY A 500 -3.89 -31.97 18.30
N THR A 501 -4.72 -32.97 18.50
CA THR A 501 -5.56 -33.72 17.56
C THR A 501 -6.65 -32.93 16.84
N ASP A 502 -7.00 -33.45 15.67
CA ASP A 502 -8.02 -33.02 14.71
C ASP A 502 -9.40 -32.70 15.30
N SER A 503 -10.05 -31.70 14.72
CA SER A 503 -11.51 -31.67 14.53
C SER A 503 -11.85 -30.67 13.42
N GLU A 504 -12.51 -31.18 12.37
CA GLU A 504 -13.13 -30.39 11.31
C GLU A 504 -14.18 -29.41 11.88
N PRO A 505 -14.35 -28.25 11.23
CA PRO A 505 -15.70 -27.78 10.95
C PRO A 505 -15.80 -27.42 9.45
N GLY A 506 -16.83 -27.84 8.74
CA GLY A 506 -18.21 -27.47 9.01
C GLY A 506 -18.56 -26.34 8.04
N SER A 507 -19.41 -26.65 7.07
CA SER A 507 -19.87 -25.79 5.98
C SER A 507 -20.39 -24.43 6.47
N ASP A 508 -19.74 -23.34 6.07
CA ASP A 508 -20.28 -21.99 6.20
C ASP A 508 -21.02 -21.62 4.91
N SER A 509 -22.32 -21.42 5.08
CA SER A 509 -23.30 -20.98 4.10
C SER A 509 -22.90 -19.67 3.41
N GLU A 510 -23.04 -19.67 2.08
CA GLU A 510 -23.05 -18.48 1.22
C GLU A 510 -24.04 -17.44 1.75
N LEU A 511 -23.55 -16.23 2.01
CA LEU A 511 -24.37 -15.04 2.16
C LEU A 511 -24.00 -14.09 1.02
N ASP A 512 -25.00 -13.83 0.18
CA ASP A 512 -25.01 -12.93 -0.97
C ASP A 512 -24.30 -11.60 -0.70
N PHE A 513 -23.41 -11.21 -1.61
CA PHE A 513 -22.47 -10.10 -1.46
C PHE A 513 -22.74 -8.96 -2.45
N ASP A 514 -23.99 -8.74 -2.82
CA ASP A 514 -24.39 -7.74 -3.83
C ASP A 514 -24.67 -6.32 -3.27
N LEU A 515 -24.13 -5.97 -2.10
CA LEU A 515 -24.39 -4.64 -1.50
C LEU A 515 -23.16 -3.84 -1.07
N TYR A 516 -21.94 -4.18 -1.50
CA TYR A 516 -20.72 -3.52 -1.01
C TYR A 516 -19.67 -3.23 -2.10
N MET A 517 -20.01 -2.37 -3.06
CA MET A 517 -19.02 -1.60 -3.84
C MET A 517 -19.12 -0.12 -3.49
#